data_AF-A0A0N4YR18-F1
#
_entry.id   AF-A0A0N4YR18-F1
#
_cell.length_a   1.000
_cell.length_b   1.000
_cell.length_c   1.000
_cell.angle_alpha   90.00
_cell.angle_beta   90.00
_cell.angle_gamma   90.00
#
_symmetry.space_group_name_H-M   'P 1'
#
loop_
_entity.id
_entity.type
_entity.pdbx_description
1 polymer ?
#
loop_
_entity_poly.entity_id
_entity_poly.type
_entity_poly.pdbx_seq_one_letter_code
_entity_poly.pdbx_strand_id
1 'polypeptide(L)' 'MKPANELRSVFKAFAGFTRLRMHTKNGSSVAFIEYSSLASATSAMMALQGFQLGSSERGGIRIEYARNKMADVNG' A
#
# COMPACT_ATOMS: atom_id res chain seq x y z
N MET A 1 15.19 8.69 -1.12
CA MET A 1 14.25 8.21 -0.09
C MET A 1 13.84 6.79 -0.46
N LYS A 2 13.70 5.83 0.48
CA LYS A 2 13.24 4.48 0.10
C LYS A 2 11.74 4.53 -0.26
N PRO A 3 11.27 3.87 -1.34
CA PRO A 3 9.86 3.91 -1.77
C PRO A 3 8.89 3.42 -0.69
N ALA A 4 9.34 2.52 0.19
CA ALA A 4 8.58 2.06 1.36
C ALA A 4 8.14 3.20 2.29
N ASN A 5 8.99 4.21 2.50
CA ASN A 5 8.72 5.30 3.44
C ASN A 5 7.73 6.30 2.85
N GLU A 6 7.81 6.55 1.53
CA GLU A 6 6.89 7.42 0.81
C GLU A 6 5.48 6.81 0.82
N LEU A 7 5.35 5.54 0.41
CA LEU A 7 4.10 4.78 0.51
C LEU A 7 3.52 4.83 1.92
N ARG A 8 4.33 4.53 2.94
CA ARG A 8 3.85 4.56 4.32
C ARG A 8 3.35 5.94 4.73
N SER A 9 4.01 7.02 4.31
CA SER A 9 3.60 8.39 4.65
C SER A 9 2.27 8.74 3.97
N VAL A 10 2.13 8.39 2.69
CA VAL A 10 0.92 8.66 1.90
C VAL A 10 -0.28 7.86 2.42
N PHE A 11 -0.12 6.54 2.65
CA PHE A 11 -1.21 5.71 3.16
C PHE A 11 -1.56 6.00 4.63
N LYS A 12 -0.59 6.45 5.45
CA LYS A 12 -0.85 6.86 6.84
C LYS A 12 -1.70 8.14 6.94
N ALA A 13 -1.79 8.94 5.87
CA ALA A 13 -2.66 10.12 5.84
C ALA A 13 -4.16 9.76 5.85
N PHE A 14 -4.52 8.52 5.48
CA PHE A 14 -5.90 8.06 5.47
C PHE A 14 -6.29 7.48 6.82
N ALA A 15 -7.51 7.81 7.26
CA ALA A 15 -8.05 7.31 8.52
C ALA A 15 -8.13 5.78 8.54
N GLY A 16 -7.86 5.19 9.70
CA GLY A 16 -7.97 3.76 9.90
C GLY A 16 -6.78 2.94 9.38
N PHE A 17 -5.68 3.56 8.98
CA PHE A 17 -4.43 2.88 8.65
C PHE A 17 -3.93 2.04 9.84
N THR A 18 -3.74 0.74 9.64
CA THR A 18 -3.28 -0.18 10.68
C THR A 18 -1.83 -0.56 10.47
N ARG A 19 -1.51 -1.13 9.30
CA ARG A 19 -0.22 -1.75 9.04
C ARG A 19 0.13 -1.64 7.56
N LEU A 20 1.42 -1.48 7.26
CA LEU A 20 1.97 -1.60 5.91
C LEU A 20 3.12 -2.60 5.93
N ARG A 21 3.14 -3.52 4.97
CA ARG A 21 4.32 -4.34 4.69
C ARG A 21 4.66 -4.25 3.22
N MET A 22 5.93 -4.00 2.95
CA MET A 22 6.47 -4.06 1.60
C MET A 22 7.11 -5.43 1.40
N HIS A 23 6.81 -6.05 0.27
CA HIS A 23 7.42 -7.28 -0.18
C HIS A 23 8.06 -7.04 -1.54
N THR A 24 9.36 -7.31 -1.65
CA THR A 24 10.08 -7.19 -2.91
C THR A 24 10.49 -8.58 -3.37
N LYS A 25 10.00 -9.00 -4.54
CA LYS A 25 10.31 -10.29 -5.14
C LYS A 25 10.68 -10.10 -6.61
N ASN A 26 11.85 -10.63 -7.00
CA ASN A 26 12.33 -10.62 -8.39
C ASN A 26 12.26 -9.23 -9.07
N GLY A 27 12.64 -8.18 -8.36
CA GLY A 27 12.62 -6.79 -8.87
C GLY A 27 11.24 -6.12 -8.86
N SER A 28 10.16 -6.85 -8.58
CA SER A 28 8.83 -6.28 -8.34
C SER A 28 8.62 -6.01 -6.86
N SER A 29 8.27 -4.77 -6.51
CA SER A 29 7.92 -4.40 -5.14
C SER A 29 6.40 -4.24 -5.02
N VAL A 30 5.80 -4.96 -4.08
CA VAL A 30 4.38 -4.90 -3.75
C VAL A 30 4.25 -4.44 -2.30
N ALA A 31 3.29 -3.57 -2.03
CA ALA A 31 2.95 -3.17 -0.66
C ALA A 31 1.56 -3.68 -0.30
N PHE A 32 1.44 -4.30 0.86
CA PHE A 32 0.18 -4.67 1.47
C PHE A 32 -0.13 -3.65 2.55
N ILE A 33 -1.31 -3.04 2.48
CA ILE A 33 -1.79 -2.07 3.46
C ILE A 33 -3.05 -2.63 4.09
N GLU A 34 -3.05 -2.69 5.42
CA GLU A 34 -4.19 -3.07 6.22
C GLU A 34 -4.84 -1.83 6.82
N TYR A 35 -6.16 -1.76 6.67
CA TYR A 35 -7.01 -0.75 7.29
C TYR A 35 -8.00 -1.42 8.23
N SER A 36 -8.41 -0.68 9.25
CA SER A 36 -9.42 -1.10 10.23
C SER A 36 -10.81 -1.36 9.62
N SER A 37 -11.15 -0.70 8.50
CA SER A 37 -12.44 -0.88 7.82
C SER A 37 -12.30 -0.92 6.30
N LEU A 38 -13.27 -1.59 5.64
CA LEU A 38 -13.35 -1.62 4.18
C LEU A 38 -13.58 -0.21 3.60
N ALA A 39 -14.36 0.64 4.26
CA ALA A 39 -14.62 2.02 3.82
C ALA A 39 -13.34 2.85 3.78
N SER A 40 -12.51 2.77 4.82
CA SER A 40 -11.19 3.43 4.84
C SER A 40 -10.25 2.89 3.76
N ALA A 41 -10.23 1.57 3.55
CA ALA A 41 -9.41 0.94 2.51
C ALA A 41 -9.84 1.39 1.11
N THR A 42 -11.15 1.42 0.86
CA THR A 42 -11.74 1.86 -0.42
C THR A 42 -11.41 3.33 -0.69
N SER A 43 -11.53 4.18 0.32
CA SER A 43 -11.24 5.61 0.19
C SER A 43 -9.78 5.86 -0.17
N ALA A 44 -8.85 5.17 0.52
CA ALA A 44 -7.42 5.24 0.20
C ALA A 44 -7.12 4.68 -1.20
N MET A 45 -7.74 3.56 -1.57
CA MET A 45 -7.63 2.97 -2.90
C MET A 45 -8.07 3.95 -3.99
N MET A 46 -9.25 4.55 -3.86
CA MET A 46 -9.78 5.48 -4.86
C MET A 46 -8.93 6.74 -4.99
N ALA A 47 -8.44 7.29 -3.87
CA ALA A 47 -7.64 8.50 -3.86
C ALA A 47 -6.21 8.30 -4.41
N LEU A 48 -5.64 7.11 -4.23
CA LEU A 48 -4.26 6.80 -4.62
C LEU A 48 -4.15 5.91 -5.86
N GLN A 49 -5.28 5.54 -6.48
CA GLN A 49 -5.26 4.76 -7.71
C GLN A 49 -4.58 5.55 -8.82
N GLY A 50 -3.53 4.96 -9.42
CA GLY A 50 -2.74 5.62 -10.44
C GLY A 50 -1.83 6.73 -9.92
N PHE A 51 -1.68 6.90 -8.60
CA PHE A 51 -0.81 7.92 -8.03
C PHE A 51 0.66 7.66 -8.42
N GLN A 52 1.32 8.64 -9.01
CA GLN A 52 2.74 8.52 -9.37
C GLN A 52 3.60 8.81 -8.14
N LEU A 53 4.25 7.77 -7.61
CA LEU A 53 5.32 7.96 -6.62
C LEU A 53 6.49 8.65 -7.30
N GLY A 54 7.08 9.64 -6.61
CA GLY A 54 8.24 10.36 -7.13
C GLY A 54 9.45 9.43 -7.38
N SER A 55 9.47 8.27 -6.73
CA SER A 55 10.50 7.24 -6.87
C SER A 55 10.23 6.18 -7.95
N SER A 56 9.08 6.20 -8.66
CA SER A 56 8.73 5.16 -9.65
C SER A 56 8.70 5.70 -11.07
N GLU A 57 9.67 5.29 -11.90
CA GLU A 57 9.72 5.66 -13.33
C GLU A 57 8.75 4.86 -14.21
N ARG A 58 8.10 3.83 -13.67
CA ARG A 58 7.28 2.87 -14.46
C ARG A 58 5.77 3.10 -14.40
N GLY A 59 5.32 4.26 -13.94
CA GLY A 59 3.90 4.65 -13.91
C GLY A 59 3.28 4.64 -12.51
N GLY A 60 1.99 4.98 -12.46
CA GLY A 60 1.22 5.13 -11.22
C GLY A 60 1.05 3.83 -10.42
N ILE A 61 0.86 3.95 -9.10
CA ILE A 61 0.57 2.83 -8.20
C ILE A 61 -0.75 2.18 -8.65
N ARG A 62 -0.75 0.85 -8.73
CA ARG A 62 -1.97 0.05 -8.86
C ARG A 62 -2.34 -0.52 -7.50
N ILE A 63 -3.56 -0.25 -7.07
CA ILE A 63 -4.10 -0.72 -5.81
C ILE A 63 -5.23 -1.69 -6.13
N GLU A 64 -5.22 -2.84 -5.49
CA GLU A 64 -6.21 -3.91 -5.63
C GLU A 64 -6.57 -4.44 -4.24
N TYR A 65 -7.79 -4.98 -4.09
CA TYR A 65 -8.15 -5.69 -2.88
C TYR A 65 -7.35 -6.98 -2.74
N ALA A 66 -6.78 -7.19 -1.56
CA ALA A 66 -6.12 -8.44 -1.25
C ALA A 66 -7.16 -9.58 -1.23
N ARG A 67 -6.88 -10.69 -1.93
CA ARG A 67 -7.75 -11.87 -1.93
C ARG A 67 -7.83 -12.54 -0.55
N ASN A 68 -6.78 -12.39 0.26
CA ASN A 68 -6.68 -12.93 1.60
C ASN A 68 -6.34 -11.82 2.58
N LYS A 69 -6.76 -11.97 3.84
CA LYS A 69 -6.31 -11.10 4.93
C LYS A 69 -4.79 -11.18 5.06
N MET A 70 -4.20 -10.07 5.48
CA MET A 70 -2.77 -9.97 5.70
C MET A 70 -2.38 -10.97 6.79
N ALA A 71 -1.62 -12.02 6.44
CA ALA A 71 -1.21 -13.03 7.41
C ALA A 71 -0.42 -12.38 8.54
N ASP A 72 -0.68 -12.76 9.78
CA ASP A 72 0.21 -12.39 10.87
C ASP A 72 1.55 -13.09 10.63
N VAL A 73 2.70 -12.38 10.72
CA VAL A 73 3.99 -13.06 10.54
C VAL A 73 4.26 -13.77 11.87
N ASN A 74 3.76 -14.99 11.99
CA ASN A 74 4.29 -15.95 12.92
C ASN A 74 5.03 -17.00 12.09
N GLY A 75 6.37 -16.96 12.15
CA GLY A 75 7.29 -17.95 11.58
C GLY A 75 8.16 -17.44 10.46
#